data_AF-A0A421CPJ5-F1
#
_entry.id   AF-A0A421CPJ5-F1
#
_cell.length_a   1.000
_cell.length_b   1.000
_cell.length_c   1.000
_cell.angle_alpha   90.00
_cell.angle_beta   90.00
_cell.angle_gamma   90.00
#
_symmetry.space_group_name_H-M   'P 1'
#
loop_
_entity.id
_entity.type
_entity.pdbx_description
1 polymer ?
#
loop_
_entity_poly.entity_id
_entity_poly.type
_entity_poly.pdbx_seq_one_letter_code
_entity_poly.pdbx_strand_id
1 'polypeptide(L)'
;MSIIIDKERGKKVAELLYDSFSTTGIHGRTDMPEDITPNRVVRGSLDHILFLTLTVSIDYQRDAPSLWESSRRTFDDPETRYLFDPKLLHETPLRKIIEDMQKYKLSKKTKKDAYIWRTIGITFYKKWEGDPCKFLKNCNWDSSLILNHLRNDTHLYNGRLVPDYPFLRGPKIGPLWLRMLRDNVGITHLRNLEEVPIPVDIHIARATLTTGVVRGQFKGKLGELFKYIREAWFESVKGLSIKNRPMIALDVDEPLWHLSKYGCSNRDKTTGYCPLLNRCEAREFCIKGKVKIENRIVELET
;
A
#
# COMPACT_ATOMS: atom_id res chain seq x y z
N MET A 1 21.84 -20.48 -3.33
CA MET A 1 20.86 -19.50 -2.84
C MET A 1 20.83 -19.62 -1.33
N SER A 2 21.24 -18.59 -0.61
CA SER A 2 21.21 -18.53 0.85
C SER A 2 20.47 -17.27 1.24
N ILE A 3 19.21 -17.41 1.65
CA ILE A 3 18.43 -16.29 2.18
C ILE A 3 18.40 -16.45 3.69
N ILE A 4 18.74 -15.39 4.42
CA ILE A 4 18.74 -15.35 5.87
C ILE A 4 17.75 -14.27 6.30
N ILE A 5 16.84 -14.64 7.20
CA ILE A 5 15.95 -13.71 7.92
C ILE A 5 16.59 -13.42 9.29
N ASP A 6 17.01 -12.19 9.50
CA ASP A 6 17.66 -11.75 10.74
C ASP A 6 16.64 -11.04 11.63
N LYS A 7 15.82 -11.81 12.34
CA LYS A 7 14.70 -11.29 13.14
C LYS A 7 15.12 -10.36 14.28
N GLU A 8 16.28 -10.61 14.90
CA GLU A 8 16.78 -9.77 16.00
C GLU A 8 17.29 -8.42 15.48
N ARG A 9 17.94 -8.41 14.31
CA ARG A 9 18.21 -7.18 13.57
C ARG A 9 16.91 -6.48 13.16
N GLY A 10 15.94 -7.24 12.67
CA GLY A 10 14.63 -6.75 12.27
C GLY A 10 13.86 -6.07 13.39
N LYS A 11 13.87 -6.61 14.62
CA LYS A 11 13.30 -5.96 15.81
C LYS A 11 13.86 -4.56 16.03
N LYS A 12 15.19 -4.45 16.07
CA LYS A 12 15.88 -3.17 16.28
C LYS A 12 15.57 -2.17 15.17
N VAL A 13 15.50 -2.63 13.91
CA VAL A 13 15.11 -1.79 12.77
C VAL A 13 13.66 -1.36 12.89
N ALA A 14 12.74 -2.23 13.32
CA ALA A 14 11.33 -1.92 13.47
C ALA A 14 11.10 -0.82 14.52
N GLU A 15 11.69 -0.96 15.72
CA GLU A 15 11.64 0.07 16.77
C GLU A 15 12.20 1.40 16.26
N LEU A 16 13.42 1.38 15.73
CA LEU A 16 14.09 2.58 15.22
C LEU A 16 13.26 3.30 14.15
N LEU A 17 12.76 2.56 13.16
CA LEU A 17 12.03 3.16 12.05
C LEU A 17 10.67 3.70 12.50
N TYR A 18 9.97 2.97 13.36
CA TYR A 18 8.69 3.43 13.90
C TYR A 18 8.87 4.70 14.74
N ASP A 19 9.86 4.72 15.64
CA ASP A 19 10.13 5.87 16.50
C ASP A 19 10.59 7.09 15.71
N SER A 20 11.52 6.89 14.77
CA SER A 20 12.01 7.97 13.90
C SER A 20 10.86 8.55 13.07
N PHE A 21 10.04 7.70 12.45
CA PHE A 21 8.90 8.16 11.67
C PHE A 21 7.84 8.88 12.53
N SER A 22 7.62 8.42 13.76
CA SER A 22 6.65 9.03 14.68
C SER A 22 7.12 10.35 15.31
N THR A 23 8.41 10.69 15.20
CA THR A 23 9.02 11.84 15.87
C THR A 23 9.68 12.81 14.89
N THR A 24 10.92 12.53 14.46
CA THR A 24 11.73 13.41 13.60
C THR A 24 11.47 13.24 12.11
N GLY A 25 10.77 12.16 11.75
CA GLY A 25 10.65 11.67 10.39
C GLY A 25 11.85 10.86 9.93
N ILE A 26 11.65 10.16 8.82
CA ILE A 26 12.70 9.45 8.08
C ILE A 26 13.14 10.35 6.93
N HIS A 27 14.41 10.77 6.92
CA HIS A 27 14.90 11.83 6.05
C HIS A 27 14.08 13.13 6.17
N GLY A 28 13.65 13.44 7.40
CA GLY A 28 12.88 14.65 7.73
C GLY A 28 11.44 14.63 7.22
N ARG A 29 10.85 13.45 6.98
CA ARG A 29 9.49 13.29 6.46
C ARG A 29 8.66 12.30 7.27
N THR A 30 7.39 12.64 7.44
CA THR A 30 6.38 11.87 8.18
C THR A 30 5.06 11.76 7.40
N ASP A 31 5.02 12.28 6.18
CA ASP A 31 3.82 12.46 5.38
C ASP A 31 3.66 11.38 4.32
N MET A 32 2.44 10.85 4.19
CA MET A 32 2.03 10.00 3.09
C MET A 32 1.05 10.72 2.16
N PRO A 33 1.08 10.46 0.84
CA PRO A 33 0.15 11.10 -0.10
C PRO A 33 -1.33 10.92 0.24
N GLU A 34 -1.68 9.80 0.86
CA GLU A 34 -3.02 9.44 1.34
C GLU A 34 -3.46 10.16 2.64
N ASP A 35 -2.55 10.83 3.35
CA ASP A 35 -2.90 11.62 4.55
C ASP A 35 -3.70 12.89 4.20
N ILE A 36 -3.53 13.37 2.97
CA ILE A 36 -4.13 14.60 2.47
C ILE A 36 -5.50 14.28 1.88
N THR A 37 -6.55 14.71 2.58
CA THR A 37 -7.94 14.59 2.12
C THR A 37 -8.26 15.58 1.00
N PRO A 38 -9.27 15.30 0.15
CA PRO A 38 -9.84 16.33 -0.72
C PRO A 38 -10.44 17.50 0.07
N ASN A 39 -10.73 18.60 -0.63
CA ASN A 39 -11.27 19.80 0.01
C ASN A 39 -12.63 19.53 0.67
N ARG A 40 -12.77 20.01 1.90
CA ARG A 40 -14.01 19.90 2.71
C ARG A 40 -14.46 18.48 3.02
N VAL A 41 -13.63 17.46 2.79
CA VAL A 41 -13.90 16.09 3.18
C VAL A 41 -13.58 15.90 4.65
N VAL A 42 -14.56 15.45 5.43
CA VAL A 42 -14.36 15.11 6.84
C VAL A 42 -13.72 13.74 6.95
N ARG A 43 -12.61 13.63 7.68
CA ARG A 43 -11.94 12.34 7.96
C ARG A 43 -12.95 11.39 8.62
N GLY A 44 -13.04 10.17 8.11
CA GLY A 44 -13.99 9.15 8.59
C GLY A 44 -15.37 9.18 7.92
N SER A 45 -15.69 10.20 7.13
CA SER A 45 -16.94 10.26 6.36
C SER A 45 -16.98 9.22 5.24
N LEU A 46 -18.18 8.93 4.72
CA LEU A 46 -18.37 8.06 3.55
C LEU A 46 -17.57 8.57 2.34
N ASP A 47 -17.57 9.88 2.10
CA ASP A 47 -16.76 10.53 1.05
C ASP A 47 -15.28 10.23 1.20
N HIS A 48 -14.75 10.28 2.42
CA HIS A 48 -13.36 9.96 2.70
C HIS A 48 -13.03 8.49 2.41
N ILE A 49 -13.91 7.58 2.84
CA ILE A 49 -13.74 6.14 2.65
C ILE A 49 -13.80 5.78 1.17
N LEU A 50 -14.76 6.33 0.42
CA LEU A 50 -14.89 6.11 -1.02
C LEU A 50 -13.70 6.69 -1.78
N PHE A 51 -13.26 7.89 -1.42
CA PHE A 51 -12.06 8.52 -1.98
C PHE A 51 -10.83 7.62 -1.86
N LEU A 52 -10.52 7.14 -0.65
CA LEU A 52 -9.40 6.25 -0.39
C LEU A 52 -9.57 4.91 -1.13
N THR A 53 -10.75 4.29 -1.01
CA THR A 53 -11.04 2.95 -1.57
C THR A 53 -10.88 2.91 -3.09
N LEU A 54 -11.46 3.90 -3.79
CA LEU A 54 -11.34 3.97 -5.24
C LEU A 54 -9.92 4.37 -5.67
N THR A 55 -9.29 5.34 -4.99
CA THR A 55 -7.93 5.78 -5.33
C THR A 55 -6.91 4.66 -5.17
N VAL A 56 -6.89 3.97 -4.02
CA VAL A 56 -5.92 2.90 -3.77
C VAL A 56 -6.09 1.71 -4.72
N SER A 57 -7.30 1.49 -5.24
CA SER A 57 -7.58 0.40 -6.19
C SER A 57 -6.77 0.46 -7.48
N ILE A 58 -6.29 1.66 -7.84
CA ILE A 58 -5.41 1.89 -9.00
C ILE A 58 -4.01 2.36 -8.61
N ASP A 59 -3.62 2.21 -7.33
CA ASP A 59 -2.29 2.56 -6.81
C ASP A 59 -1.26 1.45 -7.03
N TYR A 60 -1.04 1.11 -8.31
CA TYR A 60 -0.09 0.08 -8.71
C TYR A 60 0.73 0.56 -9.93
N GLN A 61 2.03 0.27 -9.92
CA GLN A 61 2.95 0.56 -11.04
C GLN A 61 2.96 2.05 -11.49
N ARG A 62 2.80 2.96 -10.53
CA ARG A 62 2.83 4.42 -10.76
C ARG A 62 3.41 5.15 -9.57
N ASP A 63 3.67 6.44 -9.77
CA ASP A 63 4.07 7.34 -8.68
C ASP A 63 2.85 7.66 -7.82
N ALA A 64 2.90 7.26 -6.54
CA ALA A 64 1.81 7.46 -5.61
C ALA A 64 1.48 8.96 -5.39
N PRO A 65 2.44 9.87 -5.09
CA PRO A 65 2.15 11.29 -4.96
C PRO A 65 1.36 11.88 -6.13
N SER A 66 1.76 11.56 -7.37
CA SER A 66 1.07 12.00 -8.58
C SER A 66 -0.36 11.44 -8.67
N LEU A 67 -0.57 10.16 -8.33
CA LEU A 67 -1.92 9.56 -8.32
C LEU A 67 -2.82 10.27 -7.31
N TRP A 68 -2.38 10.38 -6.06
CA TRP A 68 -3.19 10.93 -4.98
C TRP A 68 -3.53 12.41 -5.22
N GLU A 69 -2.59 13.16 -5.82
CA GLU A 69 -2.85 14.53 -6.29
C GLU A 69 -3.89 14.60 -7.41
N SER A 70 -3.75 13.76 -8.45
CA SER A 70 -4.75 13.63 -9.50
C SER A 70 -6.13 13.21 -8.98
N SER A 71 -6.18 12.34 -7.96
CA SER A 71 -7.43 11.93 -7.31
C SER A 71 -8.10 13.10 -6.60
N ARG A 72 -7.35 13.89 -5.81
CA ARG A 72 -7.91 15.07 -5.12
C ARG A 72 -8.48 16.09 -6.11
N ARG A 73 -7.72 16.40 -7.16
CA ARG A 73 -8.20 17.32 -8.22
C ARG A 73 -9.46 16.82 -8.91
N THR A 74 -9.53 15.51 -9.18
CA THR A 74 -10.74 14.87 -9.74
C THR A 74 -11.92 14.93 -8.77
N PHE A 75 -11.68 14.78 -7.47
CA PHE A 75 -12.72 14.80 -6.44
C PHE A 75 -13.27 16.22 -6.18
N ASP A 76 -12.39 17.21 -6.20
CA ASP A 76 -12.72 18.61 -5.91
C ASP A 76 -13.37 19.32 -7.09
N ASP A 77 -13.23 18.80 -8.30
CA ASP A 77 -13.89 19.31 -9.49
C ASP A 77 -15.36 18.81 -9.56
N PRO A 78 -16.36 19.71 -9.52
CA PRO A 78 -17.77 19.34 -9.60
C PRO A 78 -18.15 18.49 -10.83
N GLU A 79 -17.46 18.66 -11.96
CA GLU A 79 -17.76 17.92 -13.20
C GLU A 79 -17.30 16.46 -13.13
N THR A 80 -16.28 16.17 -12.31
CA THR A 80 -15.68 14.84 -12.21
C THR A 80 -15.86 14.18 -10.85
N ARG A 81 -16.38 14.90 -9.84
CA ARG A 81 -16.66 14.37 -8.49
C ARG A 81 -17.51 13.11 -8.51
N TYR A 82 -18.44 12.99 -9.47
CA TYR A 82 -19.30 11.83 -9.64
C TYR A 82 -18.50 10.51 -9.78
N LEU A 83 -17.24 10.57 -10.22
CA LEU A 83 -16.37 9.40 -10.29
C LEU A 83 -16.16 8.74 -8.93
N PHE A 84 -16.43 9.42 -7.82
CA PHE A 84 -16.33 8.86 -6.48
C PHE A 84 -17.67 8.45 -5.88
N ASP A 85 -18.76 8.54 -6.65
CA ASP A 85 -20.10 8.09 -6.26
C ASP A 85 -20.40 6.72 -6.90
N PRO A 86 -20.55 5.65 -6.10
CA PRO A 86 -20.85 4.29 -6.59
C PRO A 86 -22.10 4.20 -7.48
N LYS A 87 -23.16 4.96 -7.17
CA LYS A 87 -24.40 4.98 -7.94
C LYS A 87 -24.19 5.68 -9.28
N LEU A 88 -23.54 6.85 -9.28
CA LEU A 88 -23.28 7.59 -10.51
C LEU A 88 -22.29 6.84 -11.43
N LEU A 89 -21.33 6.09 -10.88
CA LEU A 89 -20.49 5.17 -11.67
C LEU A 89 -21.28 4.06 -12.35
N HIS A 90 -22.38 3.62 -11.73
CA HIS A 90 -23.28 2.63 -12.33
C HIS A 90 -24.08 3.21 -13.49
N GLU A 91 -24.65 4.40 -13.29
CA GLU A 91 -25.55 5.09 -14.22
C GLU A 91 -24.79 5.73 -15.41
N THR A 92 -23.52 6.10 -15.21
CA THR A 92 -22.73 6.79 -16.23
C THR A 92 -22.16 5.82 -17.30
N PRO A 93 -22.27 6.15 -18.60
CA PRO A 93 -21.63 5.38 -19.66
C PRO A 93 -20.11 5.29 -19.49
N LEU A 94 -19.54 4.10 -19.72
CA LEU A 94 -18.09 3.85 -19.57
C LEU A 94 -17.23 4.82 -20.40
N ARG A 95 -17.70 5.25 -21.58
CA ARG A 95 -16.98 6.22 -22.42
C ARG A 95 -16.75 7.54 -21.69
N LYS A 96 -17.78 8.09 -21.02
CA LYS A 96 -17.67 9.33 -20.23
C LYS A 96 -16.71 9.15 -19.05
N ILE A 97 -16.81 8.02 -18.33
CA ILE A 97 -15.88 7.69 -17.24
C ILE A 97 -14.42 7.67 -17.73
N ILE A 98 -14.17 7.07 -18.90
CA ILE A 98 -12.82 7.04 -19.50
C ILE A 98 -12.33 8.47 -19.80
N GLU A 99 -13.17 9.30 -20.41
CA GLU A 99 -12.85 10.69 -20.78
C GLU A 99 -12.55 11.53 -19.52
N ASP A 100 -13.41 11.48 -18.51
CA ASP A 100 -13.28 12.32 -17.31
C ASP A 100 -12.12 11.88 -16.41
N MET A 101 -11.84 10.58 -16.32
CA MET A 101 -10.64 10.09 -15.63
C MET A 101 -9.33 10.50 -16.32
N GLN A 102 -9.35 11.05 -17.54
CA GLN A 102 -8.17 11.62 -18.19
C GLN A 102 -7.99 13.11 -17.89
N LYS A 103 -9.04 13.85 -17.48
CA LYS A 103 -9.01 15.32 -17.26
C LYS A 103 -7.83 15.75 -16.37
N TYR A 104 -7.65 15.07 -15.25
CA TYR A 104 -6.53 15.30 -14.32
C TYR A 104 -5.47 14.19 -14.32
N LYS A 105 -5.44 13.35 -15.37
CA LYS A 105 -4.53 12.20 -15.51
C LYS A 105 -4.68 11.16 -14.38
N LEU A 106 -5.90 11.01 -13.84
CA LEU A 106 -6.22 10.02 -12.81
C LEU A 106 -5.92 8.60 -13.31
N SER A 107 -6.33 8.28 -14.54
CA SER A 107 -5.98 6.99 -15.18
C SER A 107 -4.68 7.08 -15.99
N LYS A 108 -3.74 6.18 -15.71
CA LYS A 108 -2.50 6.01 -16.51
C LYS A 108 -2.72 5.00 -17.62
N LYS A 109 -3.48 3.93 -17.34
CA LYS A 109 -3.93 2.94 -18.33
C LYS A 109 -5.40 3.22 -18.62
N THR A 110 -5.65 4.24 -19.44
CA THR A 110 -6.95 4.86 -19.74
C THR A 110 -8.15 3.91 -19.64
N LYS A 111 -8.21 2.87 -20.47
CA LYS A 111 -9.34 1.91 -20.46
C LYS A 111 -9.36 0.97 -19.26
N LYS A 112 -8.18 0.49 -18.86
CA LYS A 112 -8.05 -0.53 -17.81
C LYS A 112 -8.37 0.04 -16.43
N ASP A 113 -7.82 1.20 -16.11
CA ASP A 113 -8.05 1.83 -14.81
C ASP A 113 -9.51 2.26 -14.69
N ALA A 114 -10.13 2.77 -15.75
CA ALA A 114 -11.57 3.10 -15.77
C ALA A 114 -12.47 1.88 -15.59
N TYR A 115 -12.13 0.74 -16.20
CA TYR A 115 -12.87 -0.50 -15.98
C TYR A 115 -12.80 -0.94 -14.51
N ILE A 116 -11.61 -0.88 -13.90
CA ILE A 116 -11.40 -1.28 -12.51
C ILE A 116 -12.17 -0.37 -11.56
N TRP A 117 -12.02 0.93 -11.75
CA TRP A 117 -12.70 1.97 -10.98
C TRP A 117 -14.21 1.79 -11.02
N ARG A 118 -14.78 1.64 -12.22
CA ARG A 118 -16.21 1.41 -12.42
C ARG A 118 -16.68 0.09 -11.79
N THR A 119 -15.93 -1.00 -11.98
CA THR A 119 -16.30 -2.31 -11.42
C THR A 119 -16.37 -2.24 -9.91
N ILE A 120 -15.37 -1.66 -9.24
CA ILE A 120 -15.38 -1.53 -7.78
C ILE A 120 -16.54 -0.66 -7.31
N GLY A 121 -16.76 0.50 -7.94
CA GLY A 121 -17.88 1.37 -7.62
C GLY A 121 -19.23 0.65 -7.76
N ILE A 122 -19.45 -0.06 -8.87
CA ILE A 122 -20.68 -0.83 -9.09
C ILE A 122 -20.84 -1.96 -8.07
N THR A 123 -19.75 -2.65 -7.72
CA THR A 123 -19.77 -3.69 -6.68
C THR A 123 -20.24 -3.10 -5.36
N PHE A 124 -19.64 -1.99 -4.90
CA PHE A 124 -20.07 -1.34 -3.65
C PHE A 124 -21.49 -0.81 -3.74
N TYR A 125 -21.92 -0.26 -4.87
CA TYR A 125 -23.30 0.17 -5.06
C TYR A 125 -24.29 -0.99 -4.92
N LYS A 126 -24.08 -2.07 -5.68
CA LYS A 126 -25.06 -3.17 -5.79
C LYS A 126 -25.08 -4.10 -4.59
N LYS A 127 -23.91 -4.38 -3.99
CA LYS A 127 -23.80 -5.35 -2.89
C LYS A 127 -23.83 -4.68 -1.52
N TRP A 128 -23.46 -3.41 -1.44
CA TRP A 128 -23.19 -2.71 -0.19
C TRP A 128 -23.85 -1.32 -0.14
N GLU A 129 -24.85 -1.06 -0.98
CA GLU A 129 -25.62 0.19 -1.03
C GLU A 129 -24.73 1.45 -1.12
N GLY A 130 -23.57 1.33 -1.77
CA GLY A 130 -22.61 2.41 -1.94
C GLY A 130 -21.71 2.68 -0.72
N ASP A 131 -21.79 1.87 0.33
CA ASP A 131 -21.05 2.08 1.58
C ASP A 131 -20.07 0.92 1.88
N PRO A 132 -18.74 1.13 1.71
CA PRO A 132 -17.74 0.13 2.07
C PRO A 132 -17.80 -0.33 3.54
N CYS A 133 -18.32 0.47 4.48
CA CYS A 133 -18.50 0.04 5.86
C CYS A 133 -19.52 -1.10 6.01
N LYS A 134 -20.51 -1.20 5.12
CA LYS A 134 -21.45 -2.33 5.12
C LYS A 134 -20.74 -3.64 4.76
N PHE A 135 -19.80 -3.60 3.81
CA PHE A 135 -18.93 -4.73 3.50
C PHE A 135 -18.06 -5.11 4.70
N LEU A 136 -17.37 -4.13 5.30
CA LEU A 136 -16.51 -4.38 6.48
C LEU A 136 -17.31 -4.99 7.65
N LYS A 137 -18.52 -4.45 7.91
CA LYS A 137 -19.43 -4.97 8.94
C LYS A 137 -19.92 -6.38 8.62
N ASN A 138 -20.22 -6.69 7.36
CA ASN A 138 -20.61 -8.04 6.94
C ASN A 138 -19.48 -9.06 7.18
N CYS A 139 -18.23 -8.64 7.05
CA CYS A 139 -17.07 -9.43 7.43
C CYS A 139 -16.75 -9.39 8.95
N ASN A 140 -17.68 -8.91 9.80
CA ASN A 140 -17.46 -8.73 11.25
C ASN A 140 -16.22 -7.92 11.60
N TRP A 141 -15.80 -7.01 10.72
CA TRP A 141 -14.56 -6.24 10.82
C TRP A 141 -13.29 -7.10 10.91
N ASP A 142 -13.37 -8.37 10.52
CA ASP A 142 -12.25 -9.31 10.53
C ASP A 142 -11.40 -9.14 9.27
N SER A 143 -10.15 -8.72 9.46
CA SER A 143 -9.23 -8.41 8.36
C SER A 143 -8.94 -9.62 7.46
N SER A 144 -8.82 -10.81 8.02
CA SER A 144 -8.57 -12.05 7.28
C SER A 144 -9.79 -12.42 6.43
N LEU A 145 -11.00 -12.28 6.98
CA LEU A 145 -12.24 -12.49 6.24
C LEU A 145 -12.44 -11.44 5.13
N ILE A 146 -12.15 -10.17 5.41
CA ILE A 146 -12.19 -9.09 4.41
C ILE A 146 -11.28 -9.42 3.23
N LEU A 147 -10.01 -9.77 3.49
CA LEU A 147 -9.06 -10.12 2.42
C LEU A 147 -9.50 -11.36 1.64
N ASN A 148 -10.16 -12.32 2.29
CA ASN A 148 -10.71 -13.50 1.62
C ASN A 148 -11.85 -13.15 0.66
N HIS A 149 -12.80 -12.32 1.10
CA HIS A 149 -13.88 -11.82 0.25
C HIS A 149 -13.36 -10.98 -0.91
N LEU A 150 -12.44 -10.05 -0.64
CA LEU A 150 -11.78 -9.29 -1.71
C LEU A 150 -11.17 -10.23 -2.75
N ARG A 151 -10.52 -11.33 -2.30
CA ARG A 151 -9.86 -12.31 -3.18
C ARG A 151 -10.83 -13.10 -4.05
N ASN A 152 -11.93 -13.56 -3.48
CA ASN A 152 -12.70 -14.67 -4.04
C ASN A 152 -14.09 -14.26 -4.56
N ASP A 153 -14.64 -13.14 -4.09
CA ASP A 153 -15.98 -12.73 -4.51
C ASP A 153 -15.99 -12.36 -6.00
N THR A 154 -17.04 -12.81 -6.68
CA THR A 154 -17.23 -12.65 -8.12
C THR A 154 -18.69 -12.32 -8.43
N HIS A 155 -18.90 -11.81 -9.64
CA HIS A 155 -20.22 -11.70 -10.25
C HIS A 155 -20.18 -12.14 -11.71
N LEU A 156 -21.35 -12.44 -12.27
CA LEU A 156 -21.48 -12.72 -13.70
C LEU A 156 -21.48 -11.41 -14.50
N TYR A 157 -20.60 -11.33 -15.49
CA TYR A 157 -20.55 -10.26 -16.48
C TYR A 157 -20.39 -10.87 -17.87
N ASN A 158 -21.37 -10.67 -18.75
CA ASN A 158 -21.41 -11.25 -20.10
C ASN A 158 -21.17 -12.77 -20.12
N GLY A 159 -21.84 -13.51 -19.22
CA GLY A 159 -21.74 -14.97 -19.12
C GLY A 159 -20.42 -15.49 -18.54
N ARG A 160 -19.53 -14.61 -18.04
CA ARG A 160 -18.27 -14.99 -17.40
C ARG A 160 -18.24 -14.52 -15.96
N LEU A 161 -17.67 -15.35 -15.07
CA LEU A 161 -17.36 -14.92 -13.71
C LEU A 161 -16.18 -13.95 -13.74
N VAL A 162 -16.39 -12.75 -13.22
CA VAL A 162 -15.35 -11.73 -13.06
C VAL A 162 -15.21 -11.34 -11.59
N PRO A 163 -14.02 -10.95 -11.13
CA PRO A 163 -13.82 -10.53 -9.75
C PRO A 163 -14.60 -9.26 -9.43
N ASP A 164 -15.20 -9.22 -8.24
CA ASP A 164 -15.90 -8.05 -7.72
C ASP A 164 -14.97 -6.88 -7.40
N TYR A 165 -13.76 -7.20 -6.94
CA TYR A 165 -12.79 -6.24 -6.42
C TYR A 165 -11.48 -6.30 -7.21
N PRO A 166 -11.48 -6.01 -8.53
CA PRO A 166 -10.25 -6.06 -9.31
C PRO A 166 -9.16 -5.17 -8.68
N PHE A 167 -7.92 -5.68 -8.62
CA PHE A 167 -6.77 -5.10 -7.91
C PHE A 167 -6.87 -4.95 -6.39
N LEU A 168 -7.99 -4.50 -5.81
CA LEU A 168 -8.23 -4.56 -4.36
C LEU A 168 -8.04 -5.98 -3.83
N ARG A 169 -8.41 -7.01 -4.62
CA ARG A 169 -8.17 -8.43 -4.36
C ARG A 169 -6.70 -8.86 -4.26
N GLY A 170 -5.79 -7.99 -4.68
CA GLY A 170 -4.37 -8.30 -4.84
C GLY A 170 -3.61 -8.36 -3.51
N PRO A 171 -2.49 -9.12 -3.45
CA PRO A 171 -1.71 -9.34 -2.22
C PRO A 171 -0.88 -8.12 -1.77
N LYS A 172 -1.07 -6.96 -2.40
CA LYS A 172 -0.48 -5.66 -2.02
C LYS A 172 -1.60 -4.67 -1.68
N ILE A 173 -2.51 -4.44 -2.63
CA ILE A 173 -3.50 -3.38 -2.52
C ILE A 173 -4.55 -3.66 -1.44
N GLY A 174 -5.01 -4.91 -1.28
CA GLY A 174 -5.96 -5.26 -0.21
C GLY A 174 -5.39 -4.99 1.19
N PRO A 175 -4.19 -5.49 1.53
CA PRO A 175 -3.53 -5.15 2.77
C PRO A 175 -3.27 -3.65 2.97
N LEU A 176 -2.83 -2.95 1.91
CA LEU A 176 -2.64 -1.49 1.95
C LEU A 176 -3.94 -0.74 2.24
N TRP A 177 -5.05 -1.17 1.64
CA TRP A 177 -6.37 -0.59 1.89
C TRP A 177 -6.79 -0.77 3.35
N LEU A 178 -6.61 -1.97 3.94
CA LEU A 178 -6.88 -2.18 5.37
C LEU A 178 -6.02 -1.30 6.28
N ARG A 179 -4.73 -1.14 5.94
CA ARG A 179 -3.85 -0.20 6.65
C ARG A 179 -4.40 1.22 6.58
N MET A 180 -4.75 1.70 5.39
CA MET A 180 -5.28 3.06 5.20
C MET A 180 -6.62 3.29 5.91
N LEU A 181 -7.49 2.28 5.97
CA LEU A 181 -8.72 2.34 6.75
C LEU A 181 -8.44 2.54 8.25
N ARG A 182 -7.41 1.89 8.79
CA ARG A 182 -6.99 2.13 10.18
C ARG A 182 -6.35 3.52 10.33
N ASP A 183 -5.34 3.82 9.53
CA ASP A 183 -4.41 4.95 9.76
C ASP A 183 -4.98 6.28 9.26
N ASN A 184 -5.56 6.30 8.06
CA ASN A 184 -6.05 7.53 7.43
C ASN A 184 -7.51 7.79 7.80
N VAL A 185 -8.38 6.76 7.73
CA VAL A 185 -9.82 6.92 8.07
C VAL A 185 -10.06 6.97 9.58
N GLY A 186 -9.29 6.21 10.36
CA GLY A 186 -9.48 6.10 11.81
C GLY A 186 -10.41 4.95 12.24
N ILE A 187 -10.54 3.89 11.44
CA ILE A 187 -11.33 2.70 11.81
C ILE A 187 -10.54 1.86 12.81
N THR A 188 -10.87 1.98 14.10
CA THR A 188 -10.12 1.35 15.21
C THR A 188 -10.57 -0.07 15.56
N HIS A 189 -11.69 -0.53 15.02
CA HIS A 189 -12.30 -1.82 15.38
C HIS A 189 -12.08 -2.92 14.33
N LEU A 190 -11.17 -2.70 13.37
CA LEU A 190 -10.65 -3.77 12.50
C LEU A 190 -9.90 -4.79 13.37
N ARG A 191 -10.32 -6.04 13.30
CA ARG A 191 -9.77 -7.18 14.06
C ARG A 191 -8.75 -7.92 13.21
N ASN A 192 -7.82 -8.62 13.88
CA ASN A 192 -6.83 -9.49 13.25
C ASN A 192 -5.93 -8.75 12.24
N LEU A 193 -5.66 -7.46 12.46
CA LEU A 193 -4.77 -6.69 11.60
C LEU A 193 -3.31 -7.17 11.71
N GLU A 194 -2.94 -7.79 12.83
CA GLU A 194 -1.67 -8.45 13.06
C GLU A 194 -1.42 -9.65 12.12
N GLU A 195 -2.46 -10.19 11.49
CA GLU A 195 -2.35 -11.26 10.48
C GLU A 195 -2.22 -10.70 9.04
N VAL A 196 -2.47 -9.40 8.86
CA VAL A 196 -2.44 -8.77 7.53
C VAL A 196 -0.99 -8.60 7.08
N PRO A 197 -0.62 -9.14 5.90
CA PRO A 197 0.75 -9.05 5.42
C PRO A 197 1.09 -7.62 5.02
N ILE A 198 2.28 -7.15 5.40
CA ILE A 198 2.83 -5.88 4.90
C ILE A 198 2.77 -5.82 3.36
N PRO A 199 2.30 -4.70 2.76
CA PRO A 199 2.08 -4.57 1.32
C PRO A 199 3.40 -4.39 0.56
N VAL A 200 4.17 -5.47 0.43
CA VAL A 200 5.51 -5.45 -0.18
C VAL A 200 5.46 -4.97 -1.64
N ASP A 201 6.24 -3.94 -1.92
CA ASP A 201 6.60 -3.49 -3.25
C ASP A 201 8.11 -3.26 -3.40
N ILE A 202 8.53 -2.55 -4.44
CA ILE A 202 9.96 -2.26 -4.66
C ILE A 202 10.59 -1.43 -3.53
N HIS A 203 9.82 -0.56 -2.89
CA HIS A 203 10.32 0.29 -1.82
C HIS A 203 10.53 -0.53 -0.55
N ILE A 204 9.50 -1.27 -0.12
CA ILE A 204 9.58 -2.17 1.04
C ILE A 204 10.68 -3.21 0.84
N ALA A 205 10.76 -3.82 -0.35
CA ALA A 205 11.81 -4.79 -0.64
C ALA A 205 13.21 -4.17 -0.61
N ARG A 206 13.42 -3.02 -1.27
CA ARG A 206 14.72 -2.34 -1.25
C ARG A 206 15.14 -2.00 0.18
N ALA A 207 14.27 -1.36 0.97
CA ALA A 207 14.57 -1.02 2.36
C ALA A 207 14.96 -2.26 3.16
N THR A 208 14.11 -3.30 3.14
CA THR A 208 14.35 -4.57 3.87
C THR A 208 15.69 -5.22 3.52
N LEU A 209 16.05 -5.25 2.24
CA LEU A 209 17.32 -5.83 1.78
C LEU A 209 18.50 -4.95 2.17
N THR A 210 18.38 -3.63 2.04
CA THR A 210 19.47 -2.70 2.39
C THR A 210 19.69 -2.54 3.89
N THR A 211 18.66 -2.76 4.72
CA THR A 211 18.81 -2.83 6.17
C THR A 211 19.39 -4.16 6.63
N GLY A 212 19.50 -5.16 5.74
CA GLY A 212 20.02 -6.50 6.06
C GLY A 212 19.08 -7.35 6.91
N VAL A 213 17.81 -6.95 7.06
CA VAL A 213 16.77 -7.74 7.74
C VAL A 213 16.50 -9.04 6.97
N VAL A 214 16.55 -8.95 5.63
CA VAL A 214 16.69 -10.09 4.73
C VAL A 214 18.01 -9.93 3.97
N ARG A 215 18.89 -10.93 4.05
CA ARG A 215 20.26 -10.88 3.49
C ARG A 215 20.74 -12.23 2.94
N GLY A 216 21.94 -12.26 2.37
CA GLY A 216 22.58 -13.43 1.78
C GLY A 216 22.75 -13.33 0.25
N GLN A 217 22.57 -14.45 -0.46
CA GLN A 217 22.77 -14.55 -1.90
C GLN A 217 21.52 -15.00 -2.65
N PHE A 218 21.03 -14.15 -3.56
CA PHE A 218 19.85 -14.42 -4.38
C PHE A 218 19.93 -13.74 -5.76
N LYS A 219 19.52 -14.46 -6.82
CA LYS A 219 19.34 -13.91 -8.16
C LYS A 219 18.06 -14.47 -8.76
N GLY A 220 17.10 -13.61 -9.06
CA GLY A 220 15.78 -14.05 -9.54
C GLY A 220 14.76 -12.94 -9.60
N LYS A 221 13.47 -13.29 -9.70
CA LYS A 221 12.39 -12.30 -9.71
C LYS A 221 12.20 -11.73 -8.30
N LEU A 222 12.02 -10.42 -8.20
CA LEU A 222 11.78 -9.71 -6.95
C LEU A 222 10.59 -10.29 -6.17
N GLY A 223 9.54 -10.73 -6.88
CA GLY A 223 8.35 -11.32 -6.26
C GLY A 223 8.62 -12.63 -5.50
N GLU A 224 9.70 -13.35 -5.82
CA GLU A 224 10.10 -14.56 -5.09
C GLU A 224 10.64 -14.23 -3.69
N LEU A 225 11.13 -13.00 -3.48
CA LEU A 225 11.57 -12.52 -2.17
C LEU A 225 10.42 -12.05 -1.27
N PHE A 226 9.23 -11.79 -1.83
CA PHE A 226 8.13 -11.17 -1.07
C PHE A 226 7.64 -12.04 0.10
N LYS A 227 7.70 -13.37 -0.02
CA LYS A 227 7.36 -14.27 1.10
C LYS A 227 8.34 -14.11 2.27
N TYR A 228 9.64 -14.06 1.99
CA TYR A 228 10.68 -13.89 3.01
C TYR A 228 10.63 -12.51 3.64
N ILE A 229 10.33 -11.47 2.87
CA ILE A 229 10.17 -10.10 3.40
C ILE A 229 8.97 -10.02 4.34
N ARG A 230 7.83 -10.62 3.98
CA ARG A 230 6.64 -10.65 4.86
C ARG A 230 6.91 -11.42 6.14
N GLU A 231 7.50 -12.61 6.02
CA GLU A 231 7.90 -13.43 7.17
C GLU A 231 8.85 -12.66 8.08
N ALA A 232 9.87 -12.02 7.51
CA ALA A 232 10.82 -11.23 8.28
C ALA A 232 10.14 -10.15 9.11
N TRP A 233 9.21 -9.38 8.55
CA TRP A 233 8.52 -8.33 9.30
C TRP A 233 7.50 -8.86 10.31
N PHE A 234 6.81 -9.97 10.02
CA PHE A 234 5.99 -10.64 11.03
C PHE A 234 6.82 -11.11 12.23
N GLU A 235 7.97 -11.72 12.01
CA GLU A 235 8.84 -12.17 13.10
C GLU A 235 9.53 -11.00 13.83
N SER A 236 9.85 -9.93 13.11
CA SER A 236 10.56 -8.76 13.65
C SER A 236 9.72 -7.93 14.61
N VAL A 237 8.40 -7.91 14.47
CA VAL A 237 7.53 -7.11 15.36
C VAL A 237 7.09 -7.86 16.61
N LYS A 238 7.31 -9.18 16.68
CA LYS A 238 6.88 -10.00 17.82
C LYS A 238 7.55 -9.55 19.12
N GLY A 239 6.72 -9.30 20.13
CA GLY A 239 7.15 -8.84 21.44
C GLY A 239 7.41 -7.34 21.54
N LEU A 240 7.36 -6.60 20.42
CA LEU A 240 7.44 -5.14 20.44
C LEU A 240 6.06 -4.53 20.73
N SER A 241 6.07 -3.38 21.39
CA SER A 241 4.87 -2.60 21.67
C SER A 241 5.08 -1.16 21.27
N ILE A 242 4.03 -0.53 20.74
CA ILE A 242 4.01 0.87 20.37
C ILE A 242 2.83 1.56 21.01
N LYS A 243 3.07 2.72 21.61
CA LYS A 243 2.06 3.44 22.37
C LYS A 243 1.42 2.47 23.39
N ASN A 244 0.16 2.10 23.19
CA ASN A 244 -0.62 1.23 24.08
C ASN A 244 -1.08 -0.09 23.41
N ARG A 245 -0.39 -0.57 22.36
CA ARG A 245 -0.73 -1.83 21.70
C ARG A 245 0.52 -2.58 21.20
N PRO A 246 0.40 -3.90 20.92
CA PRO A 246 1.45 -4.62 20.20
C PRO A 246 1.74 -3.96 18.84
N MET A 247 3.02 -3.92 18.48
CA MET A 247 3.44 -3.55 17.13
C MET A 247 3.05 -4.66 16.15
N ILE A 248 2.61 -4.29 14.96
CA ILE A 248 2.30 -5.21 13.86
C ILE A 248 3.11 -4.86 12.61
N ALA A 249 3.24 -5.80 11.67
CA ALA A 249 4.07 -5.62 10.48
C ALA A 249 3.62 -4.43 9.59
N LEU A 250 2.33 -4.05 9.65
CA LEU A 250 1.84 -2.86 8.94
C LEU A 250 2.41 -1.54 9.48
N ASP A 251 2.87 -1.51 10.74
CA ASP A 251 3.36 -0.28 11.38
C ASP A 251 4.73 0.17 10.86
N VAL A 252 5.44 -0.71 10.15
CA VAL A 252 6.72 -0.40 9.51
C VAL A 252 6.58 -0.13 8.00
N ASP A 253 5.37 -0.19 7.43
CA ASP A 253 5.12 0.04 6.00
C ASP A 253 5.56 1.44 5.54
N GLU A 254 4.98 2.49 6.13
CA GLU A 254 5.31 3.88 5.78
C GLU A 254 6.76 4.26 6.09
N PRO A 255 7.33 3.89 7.27
CA PRO A 255 8.75 4.14 7.55
C PRO A 255 9.69 3.46 6.54
N LEU A 256 9.44 2.21 6.16
CA LEU A 256 10.25 1.48 5.16
C LEU A 256 10.12 2.12 3.78
N TRP A 257 8.91 2.54 3.41
CA TRP A 257 8.68 3.23 2.16
C TRP A 257 9.49 4.54 2.09
N HIS A 258 9.48 5.34 3.16
CA HIS A 258 10.25 6.57 3.29
C HIS A 258 11.75 6.33 3.21
N LEU A 259 12.26 5.39 4.02
CA LEU A 259 13.66 5.01 4.04
C LEU A 259 14.13 4.63 2.63
N SER A 260 13.30 3.89 1.89
CA SER A 260 13.61 3.47 0.54
C SER A 260 13.56 4.61 -0.48
N LYS A 261 12.49 5.41 -0.45
CA LYS A 261 12.23 6.44 -1.47
C LYS A 261 13.24 7.57 -1.40
N TYR A 262 13.50 8.07 -0.20
CA TYR A 262 14.36 9.24 0.01
C TYR A 262 15.80 8.87 0.42
N GLY A 263 16.01 7.62 0.85
CA GLY A 263 17.30 7.09 1.28
C GLY A 263 17.89 6.08 0.31
N CYS A 264 17.51 4.82 0.50
CA CYS A 264 18.14 3.65 -0.12
C CYS A 264 18.10 3.63 -1.65
N SER A 265 17.22 4.40 -2.29
CA SER A 265 17.21 4.61 -3.74
C SER A 265 18.50 5.27 -4.26
N ASN A 266 19.21 6.03 -3.41
CA ASN A 266 20.48 6.70 -3.72
C ASN A 266 21.71 5.82 -3.43
N ARG A 267 21.52 4.62 -2.86
CA ARG A 267 22.62 3.69 -2.58
C ARG A 267 23.12 3.07 -3.89
N ASP A 268 24.44 3.02 -4.05
CA ASP A 268 25.06 2.31 -5.16
C ASP A 268 24.69 0.82 -5.09
N LYS A 269 24.13 0.31 -6.19
CA LYS A 269 23.50 -1.01 -6.23
C LYS A 269 24.52 -2.16 -6.17
N THR A 270 25.78 -1.89 -6.50
CA THR A 270 26.84 -2.90 -6.65
C THR A 270 27.76 -2.93 -5.43
N THR A 271 28.32 -1.77 -5.07
CA THR A 271 29.29 -1.59 -3.98
C THR A 271 28.61 -1.44 -2.62
N GLY A 272 27.38 -0.92 -2.61
CA GLY A 272 26.67 -0.57 -1.40
C GLY A 272 27.12 0.72 -0.72
N TYR A 273 27.90 1.55 -1.42
CA TYR A 273 28.15 2.91 -1.00
C TYR A 273 26.83 3.70 -0.92
N CYS A 274 26.61 4.41 0.18
CA CYS A 274 25.42 5.24 0.39
C CYS A 274 25.85 6.68 0.70
N PRO A 275 25.56 7.66 -0.18
CA PRO A 275 25.94 9.05 0.06
C PRO A 275 25.19 9.68 1.24
N LEU A 276 24.10 9.05 1.69
CA LEU A 276 23.26 9.51 2.78
C LEU A 276 23.61 8.87 4.13
N LEU A 277 24.61 7.98 4.18
CA LEU A 277 24.90 7.14 5.34
C LEU A 277 25.02 7.94 6.64
N ASN A 278 25.77 9.05 6.64
CA ASN A 278 26.05 9.80 7.87
C ASN A 278 24.81 10.48 8.47
N ARG A 279 23.78 10.74 7.65
CA ARG A 279 22.54 11.42 8.02
C ARG A 279 21.30 10.51 7.97
N CYS A 280 21.49 9.22 7.77
CA CYS A 280 20.41 8.24 7.71
C CYS A 280 20.11 7.72 9.12
N GLU A 281 18.82 7.68 9.48
CA GLU A 281 18.35 7.17 10.76
C GLU A 281 18.76 5.70 10.92
N ALA A 282 18.66 4.90 9.86
CA ALA A 282 19.03 3.47 9.83
C ALA A 282 20.50 3.21 9.45
N ARG A 283 21.43 4.17 9.65
CA ARG A 283 22.83 4.04 9.20
C ARG A 283 23.56 2.81 9.73
N GLU A 284 23.32 2.44 10.99
CA GLU A 284 23.94 1.26 11.63
C GLU A 284 23.45 -0.06 11.01
N PHE A 285 22.29 -0.01 10.34
CA PHE A 285 21.70 -1.15 9.66
C PHE A 285 21.95 -1.17 8.15
N CYS A 286 22.59 -0.15 7.57
CA CYS A 286 22.90 -0.11 6.14
C CYS A 286 23.98 -1.13 5.78
N ILE A 287 23.57 -2.31 5.30
CA ILE A 287 24.48 -3.41 4.98
C ILE A 287 25.37 -3.04 3.78
N LYS A 288 26.58 -3.61 3.72
CA LYS A 288 27.45 -3.54 2.54
C LYS A 288 27.04 -4.59 1.50
N GLY A 289 27.57 -4.49 0.28
CA GLY A 289 27.32 -5.46 -0.78
C GLY A 289 26.21 -5.10 -1.75
N LYS A 290 25.92 -6.01 -2.68
CA LYS A 290 25.08 -5.78 -3.85
C LYS A 290 23.60 -5.93 -3.48
N VAL A 291 22.83 -4.87 -3.74
CA VAL A 291 21.36 -4.88 -3.66
C VAL A 291 20.85 -4.19 -4.91
N LYS A 292 20.75 -4.94 -6.01
CA LYS A 292 20.36 -4.42 -7.31
C LYS A 292 18.95 -4.90 -7.65
N ILE A 293 18.01 -3.96 -7.79
CA ILE A 293 16.63 -4.25 -8.21
C ILE A 293 16.34 -3.49 -9.50
N GLU A 294 16.22 -4.21 -10.62
CA GLU A 294 16.01 -3.64 -11.95
C GLU A 294 15.08 -4.54 -12.76
N ASN A 295 14.09 -3.97 -13.46
CA ASN A 295 13.14 -4.72 -14.28
C ASN A 295 12.47 -5.91 -13.55
N ARG A 296 12.21 -5.76 -12.24
CA ARG A 296 11.69 -6.80 -11.33
C ARG A 296 12.62 -8.00 -11.14
N ILE A 297 13.87 -7.90 -11.55
CA ILE A 297 14.95 -8.82 -11.20
C ILE A 297 15.71 -8.24 -10.03
N VAL A 298 16.13 -9.10 -9.13
CA VAL A 298 16.99 -8.76 -8.00
C VAL A 298 18.27 -9.57 -8.07
N GLU A 299 19.40 -8.90 -7.83
CA GLU A 299 20.71 -9.50 -7.58
C GLU A 299 21.14 -9.04 -6.18
N LEU A 300 21.17 -9.98 -5.24
CA LEU A 300 21.48 -9.79 -3.82
C LEU A 300 22.76 -10.55 -3.48
N GLU A 301 23.77 -9.84 -2.98
CA GLU A 301 25.03 -10.40 -2.47
C GLU A 301 25.46 -9.56 -1.25
N THR A 302 24.98 -9.93 -0.05
CA THR A 302 25.13 -9.16 1.20
C THR A 302 25.31 -10.04 2.41
#